data_AF-A0A349SDT5-F1
#
_entry.id   AF-A0A349SDT5-F1
#
_cell.length_a   1.000
_cell.length_b   1.000
_cell.length_c   1.000
_cell.angle_alpha   90.00
_cell.angle_beta   90.00
_cell.angle_gamma   90.00
#
_symmetry.space_group_name_H-M   'P 1'
#
loop_
_entity.id
_entity.type
_entity.pdbx_description
1 polymer ?
#
loop_
_entity_poly.entity_id
_entity_poly.type
_entity_poly.pdbx_seq_one_letter_code
_entity_poly.pdbx_strand_id
1 'polypeptide(L)'
;MTFGTLFWLVAVLGFVTALALLSGGDPGYVLISRTPYEIEVSLSLLLFGLLVTTTLIYFLIRLLIRFFRGPEDWRRWRRRRKQERATRSTLSGFARLIEGDWPMAERLLSHHLNDSSTPLLDCLGAAYAAEQRGDENARNRYLAWAREHDPDHLVAVEVTRARFLERAGQIAQARQVLEALHDQGHRSRALQGLLVKLLHQEGDWDALEKVLNDSRRSKLLSAEQT
;
A
#
# COMPACT_ATOMS: atom_id res chain seq x y z
N MET A 1 16.86 14.18 -23.49
CA MET A 1 17.23 15.60 -23.28
C MET A 1 15.96 16.42 -23.49
N THR A 2 15.57 17.25 -22.53
CA THR A 2 14.30 17.98 -22.62
C THR A 2 14.41 19.07 -23.68
N PHE A 3 13.40 19.22 -24.54
CA PHE A 3 13.33 20.20 -25.63
C PHE A 3 13.79 21.62 -25.22
N GLY A 4 13.49 22.02 -23.98
CA GLY A 4 13.90 23.32 -23.43
C GLY A 4 15.42 23.52 -23.26
N THR A 5 16.22 22.46 -23.16
CA THR A 5 17.69 22.58 -23.12
C THR A 5 18.29 22.83 -24.50
N LEU A 6 17.72 22.19 -25.52
CA LEU A 6 18.13 22.38 -26.91
C LEU A 6 17.79 23.80 -27.37
N PHE A 7 16.56 24.26 -27.07
CA PHE A 7 16.12 25.62 -27.39
C PHE A 7 17.00 26.69 -26.71
N TRP A 8 17.36 26.47 -25.44
CA TRP A 8 18.23 27.40 -24.71
C TRP A 8 19.65 27.45 -25.29
N LEU A 9 20.23 26.31 -25.65
CA LEU A 9 21.55 26.27 -26.32
C LEU A 9 21.53 26.96 -27.68
N VAL A 10 20.47 26.78 -28.47
CA VAL A 10 20.30 27.47 -29.76
C VAL A 10 20.13 28.97 -29.57
N ALA A 11 19.39 29.41 -28.54
CA ALA A 11 19.25 30.83 -28.22
C ALA A 11 20.57 31.48 -27.79
N VAL A 12 21.37 30.81 -26.96
CA VAL A 12 22.71 31.28 -26.56
C VAL A 12 23.65 31.35 -27.75
N LEU A 13 23.66 30.31 -28.61
CA LEU A 13 24.49 30.27 -29.80
C LEU A 13 24.12 31.42 -30.76
N GLY A 14 22.82 31.62 -31.00
CA GLY A 14 22.30 32.73 -31.80
C GLY A 14 22.70 34.10 -31.27
N PHE A 15 22.64 34.28 -29.95
CA PHE A 15 23.02 35.52 -29.28
C PHE A 15 24.54 35.81 -29.40
N VAL A 16 25.38 34.79 -29.22
CA VAL A 16 26.84 34.92 -29.41
C VAL A 16 27.19 35.27 -30.86
N THR A 17 26.54 34.64 -31.85
CA THR A 17 26.74 34.98 -33.26
C THR A 17 26.26 36.40 -33.61
N ALA A 18 25.16 36.86 -33.03
CA ALA A 18 24.67 38.22 -33.23
C ALA A 18 25.63 39.27 -32.65
N LEU A 19 26.19 38.99 -31.46
CA LEU A 19 27.24 39.82 -30.83
C LEU A 19 28.49 39.93 -31.71
N ALA A 20 28.97 38.81 -32.24
CA ALA A 20 30.15 38.78 -33.12
C ALA A 20 29.94 39.60 -34.40
N LEU A 21 28.73 39.57 -34.97
CA LEU A 21 28.38 40.35 -36.16
C LEU A 21 28.26 41.86 -35.86
N LEU A 22 27.72 42.23 -34.69
CA LEU A 22 27.58 43.63 -34.27
C LEU A 22 28.91 44.27 -33.86
N SER A 23 29.91 43.47 -33.48
CA SER A 23 31.25 43.97 -33.12
C SER A 23 32.15 44.38 -34.29
N GLY A 24 31.70 44.22 -35.54
CA GLY A 24 32.53 44.43 -36.74
C GLY A 24 32.68 45.86 -37.26
N GLY A 25 32.22 46.90 -36.55
CA GLY A 25 32.21 48.28 -37.10
C GLY A 25 32.52 49.38 -36.08
N ASP A 26 31.84 49.39 -34.94
CA ASP A 26 32.13 50.24 -33.79
C ASP A 26 31.38 49.61 -32.59
N PRO A 27 32.03 49.36 -31.45
CA PRO A 27 31.34 48.78 -30.31
C PRO A 27 30.39 49.84 -29.73
N GLY A 28 29.09 49.73 -30.02
CA GLY A 28 28.07 50.57 -29.40
C GLY A 28 28.24 50.61 -27.87
N TYR A 29 27.89 51.73 -27.25
CA TYR A 29 27.94 51.91 -25.79
C TYR A 29 26.58 52.31 -25.25
N VAL A 30 26.32 51.95 -23.99
CA VAL A 30 25.12 52.33 -23.26
C VAL A 30 25.55 53.29 -22.15
N LEU A 31 25.03 54.51 -22.19
CA LEU A 31 25.29 55.53 -21.19
C LEU A 31 24.08 55.62 -20.26
N ILE A 32 24.29 55.36 -18.97
CA ILE A 32 23.28 55.52 -17.94
C ILE A 32 23.64 56.78 -17.15
N SER A 33 22.94 57.88 -17.40
CA SER A 33 23.13 59.14 -16.67
C SER A 33 22.12 59.28 -15.54
N ARG A 34 22.62 59.39 -14.31
CA ARG A 34 21.82 59.72 -13.12
C ARG A 34 22.66 60.59 -12.19
N THR A 35 22.42 61.90 -12.21
CA THR A 35 23.20 62.90 -11.47
C THR A 35 23.43 62.47 -10.01
N PRO A 36 24.66 62.48 -9.48
CA PRO A 36 25.95 62.92 -10.07
C PRO A 36 26.76 61.83 -10.80
N TYR A 37 26.18 60.67 -11.11
CA TYR A 37 26.87 59.53 -11.70
C TYR A 37 26.57 59.39 -13.20
N GLU A 38 27.64 59.27 -14.00
CA GLU A 38 27.56 58.87 -15.41
C GLU A 38 28.35 57.57 -15.56
N ILE A 39 27.66 56.49 -15.93
CA ILE A 39 28.28 55.18 -16.11
C ILE A 39 28.18 54.82 -17.59
N GLU A 40 29.34 54.74 -18.24
CA GLU A 40 29.47 54.25 -19.61
C GLU A 40 29.80 52.75 -19.58
N VAL A 41 28.93 51.94 -20.19
CA VAL A 41 29.11 50.50 -20.28
C VAL A 41 29.12 50.10 -21.75
N SER A 42 30.11 49.31 -22.17
CA SER A 42 30.13 48.76 -23.52
C SER A 42 28.90 47.87 -23.75
N LEU A 43 28.26 47.99 -24.90
CA LEU A 43 27.09 47.19 -25.26
C LEU A 43 27.41 45.69 -25.23
N SER A 44 28.63 45.31 -25.63
CA SER A 44 29.10 43.92 -25.57
C SER A 44 29.18 43.40 -24.14
N LEU A 45 29.65 44.23 -23.19
CA LEU A 45 29.75 43.90 -21.78
C LEU A 45 28.36 43.76 -21.14
N LEU A 46 27.43 44.68 -21.47
CA LEU A 46 26.04 44.62 -20.99
C LEU A 46 25.34 43.35 -21.51
N LEU A 47 25.46 43.06 -22.80
CA LEU A 47 24.89 41.87 -23.42
C LEU A 47 25.50 40.57 -22.85
N PHE A 48 26.81 40.54 -22.63
CA PHE A 48 27.47 39.42 -21.97
C PHE A 48 26.97 39.23 -20.53
N GLY A 49 26.86 40.30 -19.76
CA GLY A 49 26.31 40.27 -18.40
C GLY A 49 24.87 39.76 -18.37
N LEU A 50 24.04 40.19 -19.32
CA LEU A 50 22.66 39.71 -19.47
C LEU A 50 22.60 38.22 -19.80
N LEU A 51 23.47 37.74 -20.69
CA LEU A 51 23.59 36.33 -21.06
C LEU A 51 23.98 35.48 -19.85
N VAL A 52 25.01 35.88 -19.12
CA VAL A 52 25.49 35.17 -17.91
C VAL A 52 24.40 35.15 -16.85
N THR A 53 23.75 36.28 -16.59
CA THR A 53 22.67 36.38 -15.59
C THR A 53 21.48 35.48 -15.95
N THR A 54 21.04 35.53 -17.21
CA THR A 54 19.93 34.68 -17.69
C THR A 54 20.30 33.20 -17.63
N THR A 55 21.55 32.85 -17.96
CA THR A 55 22.08 31.50 -17.81
C THR A 55 22.01 31.03 -16.37
N LEU A 56 22.51 31.85 -15.43
CA LEU A 56 22.57 31.51 -14.03
C LEU A 56 21.17 31.32 -13.44
N ILE A 57 20.23 32.22 -13.75
CA ILE A 57 18.83 32.13 -13.34
C ILE A 57 18.18 30.85 -13.89
N TYR A 58 18.39 30.54 -15.16
CA TYR A 58 17.87 29.31 -15.78
C TYR A 58 18.36 28.05 -15.06
N PHE A 59 19.67 27.96 -14.80
CA PHE A 59 20.25 26.84 -14.07
C PHE A 59 19.74 26.77 -12.64
N LEU A 60 19.62 27.90 -11.95
CA LEU A 60 19.10 27.98 -10.58
C LEU A 60 17.65 27.49 -10.50
N ILE A 61 16.77 28.01 -11.37
CA ILE A 61 15.37 27.55 -11.46
C ILE A 61 15.31 26.05 -11.75
N ARG A 62 16.14 25.54 -12.66
CA ARG A 62 16.18 24.12 -12.98
C ARG A 62 16.67 23.25 -11.81
N LEU A 63 17.66 23.72 -11.06
CA LEU A 63 18.14 23.06 -9.85
C LEU A 63 17.04 23.00 -8.80
N LEU A 64 16.34 24.12 -8.56
CA LEU A 64 15.18 24.18 -7.68
C LEU A 64 14.09 23.21 -8.15
N ILE A 65 13.69 23.23 -9.43
CA ILE A 65 12.67 22.31 -9.96
C ILE A 65 13.10 20.85 -9.80
N ARG A 66 14.38 20.51 -10.03
CA ARG A 66 14.89 19.14 -9.82
C ARG A 66 14.79 18.74 -8.35
N PHE A 67 15.16 19.65 -7.45
CA PHE A 67 15.13 19.43 -6.01
C PHE A 67 13.69 19.29 -5.48
N PHE A 68 12.77 20.12 -6.00
CA PHE A 68 11.36 20.14 -5.61
C PHE A 68 10.45 19.16 -6.37
N ARG A 69 10.86 18.59 -7.52
CA ARG A 69 10.13 17.49 -8.21
C ARG A 69 10.56 16.09 -7.82
N GLY A 70 11.73 15.92 -7.18
CA GLY A 70 12.11 14.66 -6.52
C GLY A 70 11.14 14.10 -5.45
N PRO A 71 10.33 14.89 -4.72
CA PRO A 71 9.44 14.40 -3.66
C PRO A 71 8.31 13.48 -4.13
N GLU A 72 7.78 13.65 -5.35
CA GLU A 72 6.68 12.82 -5.84
C GLU A 72 7.15 11.42 -6.23
N ASP A 73 8.30 11.32 -6.90
CA ASP A 73 8.96 10.04 -7.19
C ASP A 73 9.51 9.39 -5.93
N TRP A 74 10.00 10.16 -4.96
CA TRP A 74 10.45 9.64 -3.67
C TRP A 74 9.31 9.06 -2.84
N ARG A 75 8.15 9.71 -2.81
CA ARG A 75 6.95 9.19 -2.13
C ARG A 75 6.44 7.93 -2.81
N ARG A 76 6.41 7.87 -4.14
CA ARG A 76 6.01 6.67 -4.90
C ARG A 76 7.02 5.52 -4.72
N TRP A 77 8.32 5.80 -4.79
CA TRP A 77 9.38 4.82 -4.55
C TRP A 77 9.38 4.29 -3.11
N ARG A 78 9.20 5.17 -2.12
CA ARG A 78 9.07 4.77 -0.71
C ARG A 78 7.83 3.92 -0.48
N ARG A 79 6.68 4.25 -1.10
CA ARG A 79 5.47 3.42 -1.05
C ARG A 79 5.69 2.04 -1.68
N ARG A 80 6.29 1.97 -2.88
CA ARG A 80 6.63 0.70 -3.55
C ARG A 80 7.59 -0.15 -2.71
N ARG A 81 8.68 0.43 -2.21
CA ARG A 81 9.63 -0.28 -1.33
C ARG A 81 9.01 -0.72 0.00
N LYS A 82 8.06 0.03 0.56
CA LYS A 82 7.33 -0.36 1.76
C LYS A 82 6.43 -1.57 1.48
N GLN A 83 5.71 -1.57 0.36
CA GLN A 83 4.87 -2.69 -0.08
C GLN A 83 5.70 -3.95 -0.34
N GLU A 84 6.82 -3.84 -1.07
CA GLU A 84 7.72 -4.99 -1.31
C GLU A 84 8.26 -5.60 -0.01
N ARG A 85 8.57 -4.78 0.99
CA ARG A 85 9.00 -5.25 2.31
C ARG A 85 7.88 -5.93 3.07
N ALA A 86 6.66 -5.37 3.04
CA ALA A 86 5.49 -5.96 3.68
C ALA A 86 5.20 -7.35 3.10
N THR A 87 5.15 -7.47 1.76
CA THR A 87 4.92 -8.77 1.09
C THR A 87 5.99 -9.80 1.43
N ARG A 88 7.27 -9.40 1.50
CA ARG A 88 8.35 -10.30 1.92
C ARG A 88 8.21 -10.74 3.39
N SER A 89 7.75 -9.84 4.26
CA SER A 89 7.48 -10.17 5.67
C SER A 89 6.35 -11.18 5.79
N THR A 90 5.24 -10.97 5.06
CA THR A 90 4.12 -11.92 4.99
C THR A 90 4.58 -13.29 4.50
N LEU A 91 5.29 -13.36 3.38
CA LEU A 91 5.82 -14.62 2.85
C LEU A 91 6.74 -15.33 3.85
N SER A 92 7.64 -14.58 4.50
CA SER A 92 8.53 -15.13 5.51
C SER A 92 7.77 -15.61 6.74
N GLY A 93 6.74 -14.86 7.17
CA GLY A 93 5.88 -15.23 8.30
C GLY A 93 5.11 -16.52 8.04
N PHE A 94 4.51 -16.66 6.85
CA PHE A 94 3.85 -17.91 6.46
C PHE A 94 4.82 -19.07 6.26
N ALA A 95 6.04 -18.83 5.76
CA ALA A 95 7.07 -19.86 5.70
C ALA A 95 7.43 -20.37 7.10
N ARG A 96 7.63 -19.48 8.07
CA ARG A 96 7.86 -19.84 9.49
C ARG A 96 6.68 -20.58 10.10
N LEU A 97 5.45 -20.21 9.72
CA LEU A 97 4.23 -20.88 10.15
C LEU A 97 4.21 -22.33 9.64
N ILE A 98 4.61 -22.57 8.39
CA ILE A 98 4.70 -23.93 7.83
C ILE A 98 5.85 -24.73 8.47
N GLU A 99 6.97 -24.09 8.78
CA GLU A 99 8.10 -24.70 9.51
C GLU A 99 7.75 -25.05 10.97
N GLY A 100 6.63 -24.54 11.50
CA GLY A 100 6.23 -24.73 12.90
C GLY A 100 6.92 -23.77 13.89
N ASP A 101 7.65 -22.77 13.39
CA ASP A 101 8.22 -21.70 14.22
C ASP A 101 7.13 -20.66 14.53
N TRP A 102 6.21 -21.05 15.42
CA TRP A 102 5.05 -20.23 15.81
C TRP A 102 5.44 -18.86 16.38
N PRO A 103 6.42 -18.74 17.29
CA PRO A 103 6.80 -17.44 17.84
C PRO A 103 7.32 -16.47 16.79
N MET A 104 8.15 -16.96 15.85
CA MET A 104 8.66 -16.11 14.79
C MET A 104 7.59 -15.77 13.75
N ALA A 105 6.72 -16.73 13.41
CA ALA A 105 5.58 -16.52 12.52
C ALA A 105 4.64 -15.43 13.06
N GLU A 106 4.22 -15.56 14.32
CA GLU A 106 3.35 -14.58 14.99
C GLU A 106 3.99 -13.19 14.99
N ARG A 107 5.28 -13.09 15.31
CA ARG A 107 6.01 -11.83 15.29
C ARG A 107 6.04 -11.21 13.89
N LEU A 108 6.39 -11.98 12.86
CA LEU A 108 6.49 -11.47 11.49
C LEU A 108 5.15 -11.03 10.90
N LEU A 109 4.08 -11.75 11.23
CA LEU A 109 2.74 -11.49 10.72
C LEU A 109 2.03 -10.36 11.51
N SER A 110 2.29 -10.21 12.81
CA SER A 110 1.65 -9.16 13.62
C SER A 110 2.36 -7.80 13.61
N HIS A 111 3.66 -7.75 13.25
CA HIS A 111 4.48 -6.54 13.40
C HIS A 111 4.01 -5.34 12.56
N HIS A 112 3.31 -5.57 11.44
CA HIS A 112 2.89 -4.52 10.51
C HIS A 112 1.44 -4.65 10.02
N LEU A 113 0.52 -5.09 10.87
CA LEU A 113 -0.89 -5.27 10.46
C LEU A 113 -1.50 -4.01 9.82
N ASN A 114 -1.28 -2.82 10.39
CA ASN A 114 -1.81 -1.55 9.83
C ASN A 114 -1.17 -1.12 8.49
N ASP A 115 0.01 -1.66 8.17
CA ASP A 115 0.84 -1.24 7.04
C ASP A 115 0.95 -2.34 5.96
N SER A 116 0.34 -3.50 6.21
CA SER A 116 0.40 -4.64 5.32
C SER A 116 -0.45 -4.44 4.08
N SER A 117 -0.01 -5.04 2.97
CA SER A 117 -0.83 -5.17 1.77
C SER A 117 -1.99 -6.16 1.94
N THR A 118 -1.91 -7.06 2.91
CA THR A 118 -2.90 -8.10 3.19
C THR A 118 -3.14 -8.26 4.69
N PRO A 119 -3.69 -7.23 5.38
CA PRO A 119 -3.80 -7.22 6.84
C PRO A 119 -4.62 -8.37 7.42
N LEU A 120 -5.73 -8.73 6.78
CA LEU A 120 -6.58 -9.84 7.20
C LEU A 120 -5.81 -11.16 7.20
N LEU A 121 -5.09 -11.45 6.11
CA LEU A 121 -4.33 -12.70 5.96
C LEU A 121 -3.23 -12.79 7.03
N ASP A 122 -2.47 -11.72 7.21
CA ASP A 122 -1.43 -11.64 8.24
C ASP A 122 -2.03 -11.83 9.65
N CYS A 123 -3.18 -11.22 9.92
CA CYS A 123 -3.85 -11.34 11.21
C CYS A 123 -4.35 -12.76 11.48
N LEU A 124 -4.97 -13.42 10.50
CA LEU A 124 -5.42 -14.81 10.63
C LEU A 124 -4.24 -15.78 10.80
N GLY A 125 -3.12 -15.53 10.11
CA GLY A 125 -1.89 -16.30 10.30
C GLY A 125 -1.28 -16.09 11.69
N ALA A 126 -1.28 -14.86 12.20
CA ALA A 126 -0.85 -14.56 13.57
C ALA A 126 -1.77 -15.22 14.61
N ALA A 127 -3.09 -15.21 14.40
CA ALA A 127 -4.07 -15.91 15.25
C ALA A 127 -3.83 -17.42 15.26
N TYR A 128 -3.52 -18.01 14.10
CA TYR A 128 -3.16 -19.43 14.01
C TYR A 128 -1.86 -19.74 14.74
N ALA A 129 -0.82 -18.92 14.58
CA ALA A 129 0.43 -19.11 15.29
C ALA A 129 0.23 -19.00 16.82
N ALA A 130 -0.58 -18.05 17.29
CA ALA A 130 -0.95 -17.92 18.70
C ALA A 130 -1.71 -19.14 19.22
N GLU A 131 -2.67 -19.67 18.45
CA GLU A 131 -3.38 -20.92 18.77
C GLU A 131 -2.40 -22.10 18.95
N GLN A 132 -1.45 -22.26 18.04
CA GLN A 132 -0.46 -23.36 18.12
C GLN A 132 0.49 -23.22 19.32
N ARG A 133 0.62 -22.01 19.87
CA ARG A 133 1.36 -21.74 21.11
C ARG A 133 0.50 -21.94 22.36
N GLY A 134 -0.80 -22.20 22.22
CA GLY A 134 -1.76 -22.24 23.33
C GLY A 134 -2.08 -20.86 23.91
N ASP A 135 -1.75 -19.76 23.22
CA ASP A 135 -2.08 -18.40 23.67
C ASP A 135 -3.45 -17.97 23.14
N GLU A 136 -4.49 -18.38 23.86
CA GLU A 136 -5.88 -18.05 23.54
C GLU A 136 -6.16 -16.54 23.58
N ASN A 137 -5.46 -15.80 24.44
CA ASN A 137 -5.64 -14.35 24.59
C ASN A 137 -5.11 -13.62 23.36
N ALA A 138 -3.91 -13.97 22.90
CA ALA A 138 -3.33 -13.41 21.69
C ALA A 138 -4.18 -13.77 20.46
N ARG A 139 -4.59 -15.05 20.32
CA ARG A 139 -5.52 -15.49 19.26
C ARG A 139 -6.79 -14.64 19.23
N ASN A 140 -7.47 -14.50 20.36
CA ASN A 140 -8.73 -13.77 20.44
C ASN A 140 -8.54 -12.29 20.13
N ARG A 141 -7.41 -11.69 20.53
CA ARG A 141 -7.05 -10.30 20.19
C ARG A 141 -6.87 -10.11 18.70
N TYR A 142 -6.19 -11.04 18.01
CA TYR A 142 -6.03 -10.99 16.56
C TYR A 142 -7.37 -11.13 15.83
N LEU A 143 -8.21 -12.08 16.23
CA LEU A 143 -9.55 -12.24 15.64
C LEU A 143 -10.45 -11.01 15.87
N ALA A 144 -10.37 -10.40 17.05
CA ALA A 144 -11.08 -9.15 17.32
C ALA A 144 -10.58 -7.99 16.44
N TRP A 145 -9.27 -7.86 16.29
CA TRP A 145 -8.66 -6.86 15.41
C TRP A 145 -9.11 -7.05 13.96
N ALA A 146 -9.11 -8.30 13.45
CA ALA A 146 -9.56 -8.61 12.10
C ALA A 146 -11.04 -8.25 11.88
N ARG A 147 -11.90 -8.51 12.87
CA ARG A 147 -13.32 -8.13 12.83
C ARG A 147 -13.53 -6.63 12.69
N GLU A 148 -12.72 -5.84 13.39
CA GLU A 148 -12.83 -4.37 13.40
C GLU A 148 -12.29 -3.74 12.11
N HIS A 149 -11.20 -4.29 11.55
CA HIS A 149 -10.48 -3.67 10.43
C HIS A 149 -10.91 -4.20 9.06
N ASP A 150 -11.58 -5.36 8.99
CA ASP A 150 -12.07 -5.94 7.73
C ASP A 150 -13.49 -6.54 7.90
N PRO A 151 -14.52 -5.69 8.04
CA PRO A 151 -15.90 -6.14 8.21
C PRO A 151 -16.47 -6.85 6.97
N ASP A 152 -15.94 -6.57 5.77
CA ASP A 152 -16.38 -7.19 4.53
C ASP A 152 -16.10 -8.71 4.52
N HIS A 153 -15.05 -9.14 5.22
CA HIS A 153 -14.65 -10.53 5.34
C HIS A 153 -15.00 -11.17 6.69
N LEU A 154 -16.00 -10.61 7.40
CA LEU A 154 -16.46 -11.10 8.71
C LEU A 154 -16.70 -12.62 8.75
N VAL A 155 -17.31 -13.18 7.69
CA VAL A 155 -17.60 -14.62 7.59
C VAL A 155 -16.31 -15.46 7.67
N ALA A 156 -15.22 -15.00 7.06
CA ALA A 156 -13.94 -15.72 7.10
C ALA A 156 -13.33 -15.69 8.52
N VAL A 157 -13.43 -14.55 9.21
CA VAL A 157 -12.94 -14.37 10.58
C VAL A 157 -13.70 -15.27 11.55
N GLU A 158 -15.03 -15.24 11.52
CA GLU A 158 -15.84 -16.04 12.45
C GLU A 158 -15.83 -17.54 12.13
N VAL A 159 -15.77 -17.93 10.85
CA VAL A 159 -15.56 -19.35 10.51
C VAL A 159 -14.20 -19.83 11.03
N THR A 160 -13.17 -19.00 10.94
CA THR A 160 -11.85 -19.31 11.51
C THR A 160 -11.93 -19.44 13.03
N ARG A 161 -12.62 -18.53 13.71
CA ARG A 161 -12.89 -18.60 15.15
C ARG A 161 -13.62 -19.90 15.52
N ALA A 162 -14.68 -20.24 14.81
CA ALA A 162 -15.46 -21.46 15.03
C ALA A 162 -14.61 -22.71 14.86
N ARG A 163 -13.66 -22.74 13.91
CA ARG A 163 -12.70 -23.84 13.76
C ARG A 163 -11.74 -23.98 14.93
N PHE A 164 -11.30 -22.86 15.53
CA PHE A 164 -10.48 -22.94 16.76
C PHE A 164 -11.30 -23.46 17.93
N LEU A 165 -12.54 -22.98 18.11
CA LEU A 165 -13.45 -23.48 19.13
C LEU A 165 -13.76 -24.98 18.96
N GLU A 166 -13.99 -25.43 17.72
CA GLU A 166 -14.17 -26.85 17.39
C GLU A 166 -12.97 -27.68 17.82
N ARG A 167 -11.75 -27.24 17.51
CA ARG A 167 -10.50 -27.94 17.88
C ARG A 167 -10.27 -27.96 19.39
N ALA A 168 -10.70 -26.92 20.09
CA ALA A 168 -10.69 -26.85 21.55
C ALA A 168 -11.80 -27.70 22.21
N GLY A 169 -12.66 -28.38 21.42
CA GLY A 169 -13.79 -29.16 21.92
C GLY A 169 -14.98 -28.31 22.39
N GLN A 170 -14.96 -27.00 22.15
CA GLN A 170 -16.01 -26.06 22.55
C GLN A 170 -17.12 -25.99 21.48
N ILE A 171 -17.73 -27.14 21.19
CA ILE A 171 -18.67 -27.33 20.07
C ILE A 171 -19.88 -26.38 20.17
N ALA A 172 -20.49 -26.26 21.36
CA ALA A 172 -21.63 -25.39 21.58
C ALA A 172 -21.31 -23.91 21.28
N GLN A 173 -20.11 -23.43 21.65
CA GLN A 173 -19.68 -22.06 21.35
C GLN A 173 -19.41 -21.87 19.86
N ALA A 174 -18.77 -22.86 19.21
CA ALA A 174 -18.53 -22.84 17.77
C ALA A 174 -19.86 -22.74 16.99
N ARG A 175 -20.85 -23.55 17.40
CA ARG A 175 -22.20 -23.53 16.83
C ARG A 175 -22.87 -22.17 17.01
N GLN A 176 -22.89 -21.63 18.23
CA GLN A 176 -23.50 -20.32 18.52
C GLN A 176 -22.93 -19.20 17.63
N VAL A 177 -21.61 -19.19 17.40
CA VAL A 177 -20.97 -18.20 16.52
C VAL A 177 -21.46 -18.34 15.07
N LEU A 178 -21.60 -19.56 14.56
CA LEU A 178 -22.04 -19.80 13.18
C LEU A 178 -23.54 -19.59 12.99
N GLU A 179 -24.37 -19.95 13.98
CA GLU A 179 -25.81 -19.67 13.99
C GLU A 179 -26.07 -18.16 14.00
N ALA A 180 -25.35 -17.39 14.83
CA ALA A 180 -25.48 -15.94 14.83
C ALA A 180 -25.18 -15.31 13.45
N LEU A 181 -24.15 -15.80 12.74
CA LEU A 181 -23.87 -15.38 11.37
C LEU A 181 -24.96 -15.81 10.39
N HIS A 182 -25.49 -17.02 10.55
CA HIS A 182 -26.58 -17.54 9.72
C HIS A 182 -27.86 -16.70 9.90
N ASP A 183 -28.21 -16.34 11.13
CA ASP A 183 -29.38 -15.54 11.46
C ASP A 183 -29.25 -14.10 10.95
N GLN A 184 -28.02 -13.57 10.92
CA GLN A 184 -27.70 -12.28 10.28
C GLN A 184 -27.79 -12.31 8.75
N GLY A 185 -28.15 -13.44 8.15
CA GLY A 185 -28.34 -13.58 6.71
C GLY A 185 -27.07 -13.89 5.93
N HIS A 186 -25.92 -14.11 6.59
CA HIS A 186 -24.71 -14.53 5.91
C HIS A 186 -24.89 -15.95 5.36
N ARG A 187 -24.49 -16.15 4.09
CA ARG A 187 -24.59 -17.43 3.40
C ARG A 187 -23.24 -17.71 2.72
N SER A 188 -22.54 -18.74 3.17
CA SER A 188 -21.28 -19.21 2.59
C SER A 188 -21.21 -20.72 2.70
N ARG A 189 -20.63 -21.39 1.68
CA ARG A 189 -20.43 -22.84 1.68
C ARG A 189 -19.58 -23.29 2.88
N ALA A 190 -18.56 -22.51 3.25
CA ALA A 190 -17.71 -22.83 4.38
C ALA A 190 -18.46 -22.76 5.72
N LEU A 191 -19.34 -21.76 5.88
CA LEU A 191 -20.20 -21.61 7.06
C LEU A 191 -21.18 -22.78 7.17
N GLN A 192 -21.91 -23.07 6.10
CA GLN A 192 -22.91 -24.14 6.11
C GLN A 192 -22.29 -25.51 6.30
N GLY A 193 -21.19 -25.81 5.61
CA GLY A 193 -20.48 -27.08 5.77
C GLY A 193 -19.98 -27.30 7.20
N LEU A 194 -19.47 -26.25 7.85
CA LEU A 194 -19.04 -26.35 9.24
C LEU A 194 -20.23 -26.47 10.19
N LEU A 195 -21.30 -25.70 10.00
CA LEU A 195 -22.49 -25.77 10.84
C LEU A 195 -23.15 -27.16 10.77
N VAL A 196 -23.31 -27.73 9.58
CA VAL A 196 -23.81 -29.11 9.36
C VAL A 196 -22.94 -30.13 10.09
N LYS A 197 -21.61 -29.98 10.01
CA LYS A 197 -20.67 -30.87 10.71
C LYS A 197 -20.85 -30.81 12.22
N LEU A 198 -20.96 -29.60 12.80
CA LEU A 198 -21.12 -29.42 14.24
C LEU A 198 -22.49 -29.95 14.74
N LEU A 199 -23.58 -29.66 14.01
CA LEU A 199 -24.92 -30.16 14.34
C LEU A 199 -24.99 -31.70 14.31
N HIS A 200 -24.33 -32.32 13.34
CA HIS A 200 -24.22 -33.77 13.28
C HIS A 200 -23.43 -34.35 14.46
N GLN A 201 -22.39 -33.64 14.95
CA GLN A 201 -21.63 -34.08 16.13
C GLN A 201 -22.45 -33.96 17.42
N GLU A 202 -23.32 -32.96 17.54
CA GLU A 202 -24.19 -32.75 18.71
C GLU A 202 -25.46 -33.63 18.68
N GLY A 203 -25.82 -34.19 17.52
CA GLY A 203 -27.03 -35.00 17.35
C GLY A 203 -28.33 -34.20 17.27
N ASP A 204 -28.26 -32.92 16.93
CA ASP A 204 -29.41 -32.03 16.80
C ASP A 204 -30.02 -32.12 15.38
N TRP A 205 -30.85 -33.15 15.19
CA TRP A 205 -31.43 -33.49 13.88
C TRP A 205 -32.47 -32.45 13.39
N ASP A 206 -33.18 -31.79 14.31
CA ASP A 206 -34.18 -30.76 13.97
C ASP A 206 -33.52 -29.50 13.40
N ALA A 207 -32.42 -29.05 14.03
CA ALA A 207 -31.64 -27.92 13.51
C ALA A 207 -30.94 -28.28 12.19
N LEU A 208 -30.47 -29.53 12.06
CA LEU A 208 -29.82 -30.02 10.84
C LEU A 208 -30.76 -29.97 9.63
N GLU A 209 -32.01 -30.43 9.78
CA GLU A 209 -32.99 -30.44 8.70
C GLU A 209 -33.28 -29.02 8.18
N LYS A 210 -33.41 -28.05 9.09
CA LYS A 210 -33.61 -26.63 8.73
C LYS A 210 -32.45 -26.10 7.90
N VAL A 211 -31.21 -26.30 8.36
CA VAL A 211 -30.01 -25.82 7.67
C VAL A 211 -29.85 -26.49 6.31
N LEU A 212 -30.11 -27.79 6.19
CA LEU A 212 -30.00 -28.52 4.92
C LEU A 212 -31.06 -28.08 3.91
N ASN A 213 -32.30 -27.86 4.34
CA ASN A 213 -33.38 -27.37 3.47
C ASN A 213 -33.06 -25.97 2.91
N ASP A 214 -32.54 -25.07 3.75
CA ASP A 214 -32.11 -23.73 3.33
C ASP A 214 -30.89 -23.77 2.41
N SER A 215 -29.96 -24.69 2.67
CA SER A 215 -28.75 -24.87 1.86
C SER A 215 -29.04 -25.49 0.49
N ARG A 216 -30.03 -26.39 0.42
CA ARG A 216 -30.52 -27.00 -0.83
C ARG A 216 -31.24 -25.96 -1.70
N ARG A 217 -32.06 -25.10 -1.09
CA ARG A 217 -32.71 -23.96 -1.77
C ARG A 217 -31.69 -22.96 -2.33
N SER A 218 -30.56 -22.79 -1.65
CA SER A 218 -29.47 -21.89 -2.07
C SER A 218 -28.40 -22.55 -2.97
N LYS A 219 -28.52 -23.85 -3.32
CA LYS A 219 -27.54 -24.63 -4.12
C LYS A 219 -26.10 -24.66 -3.57
N LEU A 220 -25.88 -24.28 -2.31
CA LEU A 220 -24.53 -24.07 -1.77
C LEU A 220 -23.80 -25.38 -1.36
N LEU A 221 -24.54 -26.48 -1.13
CA LEU A 221 -23.99 -27.78 -0.69
C LEU A 221 -24.01 -28.88 -1.77
N SER A 222 -24.47 -28.60 -3.00
CA SER A 222 -24.76 -29.63 -4.02
C SER A 222 -23.55 -30.21 -4.78
N ALA A 223 -22.33 -30.20 -4.24
CA ALA A 223 -21.15 -30.61 -5.01
C ALA A 223 -20.15 -31.54 -4.32
N GLU A 224 -20.44 -32.16 -3.17
CA GLU A 224 -19.40 -32.97 -2.51
C GLU A 224 -19.88 -34.14 -1.63
N GLN A 225 -21.00 -34.76 -2.01
CA GLN A 225 -21.35 -36.07 -1.45
C GLN A 225 -21.82 -37.01 -2.57
N THR A 226 -20.85 -37.45 -3.37
CA THR A 226 -20.89 -38.70 -4.15
C THR A 226 -19.55 -39.38 -3.98
#